data_AF-A0A7C5A6K3-F1
#
_entry.id   AF-A0A7C5A6K3-F1
#
_cell.length_a   1.000
_cell.length_b   1.000
_cell.length_c   1.000
_cell.angle_alpha   90.00
_cell.angle_beta   90.00
_cell.angle_gamma   90.00
#
_symmetry.space_group_name_H-M   'P 1'
#
loop_
_entity.id
_entity.type
_entity.pdbx_description
1 polymer ?
#
loop_
_entity_poly.entity_id
_entity_poly.type
_entity_poly.pdbx_seq_one_letter_code
_entity_poly.pdbx_strand_id
1 'polypeptide(L)'
;MPDLVYEILDLISSLVRFLGMAVAGVALGWLGLDLIRKATVWQAQVIVYLGLLGIVIALTCFTAWGALGAFCLGLGAALLVWGLLRKEKTAEEQ
;
A
#
# COMPACT_ATOMS: atom_id res chain seq x y z
N MET A 1 -38.20 0.76 -10.58
CA MET A 1 -37.06 1.66 -10.82
C MET A 1 -35.99 1.44 -9.73
N PRO A 2 -35.49 0.21 -9.51
CA PRO A 2 -34.51 -0.07 -8.44
C PRO A 2 -33.06 0.20 -8.90
N ASP A 3 -32.81 0.34 -10.20
CA ASP A 3 -31.46 0.38 -10.79
C ASP A 3 -30.61 1.56 -10.29
N LEU A 4 -31.22 2.73 -10.09
CA LEU A 4 -30.51 3.92 -9.62
C LEU A 4 -29.92 3.74 -8.20
N VAL A 5 -30.63 3.05 -7.31
CA VAL A 5 -30.13 2.80 -5.95
C VAL A 5 -28.98 1.79 -5.98
N TYR A 6 -29.08 0.76 -6.83
CA TYR A 6 -28.01 -0.22 -7.01
C TYR A 6 -26.76 0.40 -7.63
N GLU A 7 -26.89 1.25 -8.66
CA GLU A 7 -25.76 1.95 -9.26
C GLU A 7 -25.05 2.89 -8.28
N ILE A 8 -25.80 3.64 -7.47
CA ILE A 8 -25.22 4.53 -6.45
C ILE A 8 -24.48 3.71 -5.39
N LEU A 9 -25.06 2.60 -4.93
CA LEU A 9 -24.41 1.71 -3.97
C LEU A 9 -23.16 1.05 -4.55
N ASP A 10 -23.17 0.67 -5.82
CA ASP A 10 -22.02 0.07 -6.49
C ASP A 10 -20.89 1.11 -6.69
N LEU A 11 -21.23 2.35 -7.03
CA LEU A 11 -20.29 3.47 -7.10
C LEU A 11 -19.64 3.74 -5.74
N ILE A 12 -20.44 3.80 -4.67
CA ILE A 12 -19.94 3.98 -3.30
C ILE A 12 -19.05 2.80 -2.90
N SER A 13 -19.47 1.57 -3.20
CA SER A 13 -18.70 0.36 -2.90
C SER A 13 -17.36 0.35 -3.62
N SER A 14 -17.33 0.77 -4.88
CA SER A 14 -16.12 0.93 -5.68
C SER A 14 -15.19 2.01 -5.10
N LEU A 15 -15.75 3.15 -4.66
CA LEU A 15 -14.99 4.23 -4.05
C LEU A 15 -14.39 3.84 -2.69
N VAL A 16 -15.19 3.16 -1.85
CA VAL A 16 -14.74 2.62 -0.56
C VAL A 16 -13.67 1.55 -0.77
N ARG A 17 -13.82 0.68 -1.77
CA ARG A 17 -12.80 -0.30 -2.14
C ARG A 17 -11.51 0.36 -2.60
N PHE A 18 -11.60 1.42 -3.41
CA PHE A 18 -10.44 2.20 -3.83
C PHE A 18 -9.70 2.81 -2.63
N LEU A 19 -10.43 3.47 -1.74
CA LEU A 19 -9.88 4.07 -0.52
C LEU A 19 -9.28 3.03 0.43
N GLY A 20 -9.98 1.92 0.66
CA GLY A 20 -9.51 0.82 1.50
C GLY A 20 -8.23 0.19 0.97
N MET A 21 -8.13 0.03 -0.35
CA MET A 21 -6.92 -0.48 -1.00
C MET A 21 -5.76 0.52 -0.94
N ALA A 22 -6.03 1.82 -1.05
CA ALA A 22 -5.01 2.84 -0.86
C ALA A 22 -4.46 2.84 0.57
N VAL A 23 -5.34 2.80 1.58
CA VAL A 23 -4.92 2.71 2.99
C VAL A 23 -4.17 1.41 3.27
N ALA A 24 -4.61 0.28 2.71
CA ALA A 24 -3.92 -0.99 2.83
C ALA A 24 -2.52 -0.94 2.19
N GLY A 25 -2.37 -0.26 1.05
CA GLY A 25 -1.07 -0.02 0.40
C GLY A 25 -0.13 0.80 1.28
N VAL A 26 -0.63 1.88 1.89
CA VAL A 26 0.16 2.70 2.84
C VAL A 26 0.58 1.86 4.05
N ALA A 27 -0.36 1.14 4.66
CA ALA A 27 -0.11 0.35 5.85
C ALA A 27 0.91 -0.77 5.61
N LEU A 28 0.79 -1.50 4.50
CA LEU A 28 1.76 -2.53 4.13
C LEU A 28 3.13 -1.96 3.74
N GLY A 29 3.16 -0.81 3.07
CA GLY A 29 4.41 -0.10 2.79
C GLY A 29 5.13 0.31 4.08
N TRP A 30 4.40 0.85 5.06
CA TRP A 30 4.97 1.21 6.36
C TRP A 30 5.41 -0.02 7.16
N LEU A 31 4.58 -1.07 7.20
CA LEU A 31 4.90 -2.33 7.88
C LEU A 31 6.17 -2.96 7.29
N GLY A 32 6.29 -2.99 5.96
CA GLY A 32 7.46 -3.50 5.27
C GLY A 32 8.73 -2.73 5.65
N LEU A 33 8.65 -1.39 5.69
CA LEU A 33 9.77 -0.54 6.10
C LEU A 33 10.15 -0.71 7.58
N ASP A 34 9.18 -0.86 8.48
CA ASP A 34 9.44 -1.09 9.91
C ASP A 34 10.09 -2.46 10.15
N LEU A 35 9.61 -3.51 9.46
CA LEU A 35 10.22 -4.84 9.53
C LEU A 35 11.62 -4.87 8.94
N ILE A 36 11.87 -4.22 7.79
CA ILE A 36 13.21 -4.12 7.20
C ILE A 36 14.18 -3.41 8.15
N ARG A 37 13.72 -2.39 8.89
CA ARG A 37 14.52 -1.68 9.89
C ARG A 37 14.88 -2.52 11.10
N LYS A 38 13.93 -3.31 11.61
CA LYS A 38 14.14 -4.17 12.78
C LYS A 38 14.90 -5.45 12.43
N ALA A 39 14.90 -5.84 11.16
CA ALA A 39 15.63 -6.99 10.66
C ALA A 39 17.14 -6.72 10.63
N THR A 40 17.87 -7.34 11.55
CA THR A 40 19.35 -7.39 11.56
C THR A 40 19.90 -8.45 10.61
N VAL A 41 19.06 -9.41 10.18
CA VAL A 41 19.45 -10.54 9.33
C VAL A 41 18.91 -10.35 7.92
N TRP A 42 19.76 -10.54 6.92
CA TRP A 42 19.44 -10.37 5.50
C TRP A 42 18.25 -11.24 5.03
N GLN A 43 18.06 -12.41 5.64
CA GLN A 43 16.96 -13.33 5.33
C GLN A 43 15.59 -12.71 5.64
N ALA A 44 15.47 -11.95 6.74
CA ALA A 44 14.23 -11.30 7.10
C ALA A 44 13.88 -10.15 6.13
N GLN A 45 14.88 -9.43 5.62
CA GLN A 45 14.67 -8.43 4.59
C GLN A 45 14.14 -9.06 3.29
N VAL A 46 14.74 -10.18 2.86
CA VAL A 46 14.30 -10.92 1.65
C VAL A 46 12.87 -11.43 1.79
N ILE A 47 12.49 -11.99 2.95
CA ILE A 47 11.13 -12.47 3.22
C ILE A 47 10.11 -11.33 3.14
N VAL A 48 10.44 -10.15 3.68
CA VAL A 48 9.55 -8.98 3.63
C VAL A 48 9.35 -8.52 2.19
N TYR A 49 10.43 -8.44 1.39
CA TYR A 49 10.31 -8.11 -0.03
C TYR A 49 9.50 -9.14 -0.81
N LEU A 50 9.75 -10.45 -0.60
CA LEU A 50 8.97 -11.51 -1.25
C LEU A 50 7.49 -11.48 -0.84
N GLY A 51 7.20 -11.23 0.44
CA GLY A 51 5.83 -11.11 0.93
C GLY A 51 5.10 -9.94 0.29
N LEU A 52 5.76 -8.78 0.17
CA LEU A 52 5.21 -7.60 -0.48
C LEU A 52 4.93 -7.85 -1.97
N LEU A 53 5.88 -8.49 -2.67
CA LEU A 53 5.73 -8.88 -4.08
C LEU A 53 4.61 -9.91 -4.28
N GLY A 54 4.53 -10.89 -3.37
CA GLY A 54 3.46 -11.88 -3.35
C GLY A 54 2.07 -11.26 -3.17
N ILE A 55 1.95 -10.24 -2.31
CA ILE A 55 0.70 -9.50 -2.14
C ILE A 55 0.35 -8.72 -3.42
N VAL A 56 1.32 -8.09 -4.08
CA VAL A 56 1.07 -7.40 -5.37
C VAL A 56 0.60 -8.38 -6.44
N ILE A 57 1.22 -9.56 -6.55
CA ILE A 57 0.82 -10.61 -7.50
C ILE A 57 -0.59 -11.12 -7.18
N ALA A 58 -0.89 -11.41 -5.91
CA ALA A 58 -2.23 -11.83 -5.49
C ALA A 58 -3.28 -10.76 -5.81
N LEU A 59 -2.98 -9.49 -5.56
CA LEU A 59 -3.87 -8.37 -5.91
C LEU A 59 -4.06 -8.26 -7.42
N THR A 60 -3.04 -8.56 -8.22
CA THR A 60 -3.14 -8.56 -9.68
C THR A 60 -4.10 -9.62 -10.19
N CYS A 61 -4.10 -10.82 -9.58
CA CYS A 61 -4.99 -11.90 -9.98
C CYS A 61 -6.43 -11.75 -9.45
N PHE A 62 -6.62 -11.18 -8.25
CA PHE A 62 -7.90 -11.20 -7.55
C PHE A 62 -8.62 -9.86 -7.47
N THR A 63 -8.02 -8.74 -7.93
CA THR A 63 -8.64 -7.41 -7.80
C THR A 63 -8.81 -6.67 -9.11
N ALA A 64 -9.78 -5.74 -9.12
CA ALA A 64 -10.01 -4.85 -10.24
C ALA A 64 -8.81 -3.91 -10.45
N TRP A 65 -8.52 -3.56 -11.70
CA TRP A 65 -7.39 -2.71 -12.09
C TRP A 65 -7.32 -1.38 -11.31
N GLY A 66 -8.47 -0.77 -11.01
CA GLY A 66 -8.54 0.45 -10.19
C GLY A 66 -8.11 0.26 -8.74
N ALA A 67 -8.44 -0.89 -8.13
CA ALA A 67 -8.04 -1.25 -6.76
C ALA A 67 -6.52 -1.50 -6.67
N LEU A 68 -5.94 -2.10 -7.70
CA LEU A 68 -4.49 -2.31 -7.79
C LEU A 68 -3.73 -0.98 -7.94
N GLY A 69 -4.25 -0.06 -8.74
CA GLY A 69 -3.73 1.30 -8.84
C GLY A 69 -3.75 2.04 -7.49
N ALA A 70 -4.86 1.96 -6.76
CA ALA A 70 -4.99 2.56 -5.43
C ALA A 70 -3.96 1.98 -4.45
N PHE A 71 -3.77 0.66 -4.46
CA PHE A 71 -2.79 -0.03 -3.65
C PHE A 71 -1.36 0.44 -3.95
N CYS A 72 -0.97 0.48 -5.22
CA CYS A 72 0.34 0.95 -5.65
C CYS A 72 0.57 2.43 -5.30
N LEU A 73 -0.47 3.28 -5.43
CA LEU A 73 -0.39 4.67 -5.00
C LEU A 73 -0.19 4.81 -3.50
N GLY A 74 -0.91 4.01 -2.69
CA GLY A 74 -0.73 3.99 -1.24
C GLY A 74 0.66 3.53 -0.82
N LEU A 75 1.15 2.46 -1.44
CA LEU A 75 2.48 1.91 -1.16
C LEU A 75 3.60 2.87 -1.58
N GLY A 76 3.46 3.50 -2.75
CA GLY A 76 4.38 4.53 -3.23
C GLY A 76 4.37 5.79 -2.35
N ALA A 77 3.20 6.24 -1.90
CA ALA A 77 3.07 7.37 -0.98
C ALA A 77 3.77 7.09 0.36
N ALA A 78 3.62 5.88 0.92
CA ALA A 78 4.33 5.48 2.13
C ALA A 78 5.86 5.50 1.95
N LEU A 79 6.36 4.99 0.83
CA LEU A 79 7.80 5.03 0.51
C LEU A 79 8.32 6.46 0.34
N LEU A 80 7.55 7.35 -0.31
CA LEU A 80 7.93 8.74 -0.51
C LEU A 80 7.93 9.54 0.80
N VAL A 81 6.87 9.44 1.61
CA VAL A 81 6.79 10.09 2.92
C VAL A 81 7.94 9.62 3.81
N TRP A 82 8.26 8.33 3.78
CA TRP A 82 9.37 7.77 4.54
C TRP A 82 10.74 8.25 4.02
N GLY A 83 10.91 8.33 2.70
CA GLY A 83 12.12 8.86 2.07
C GLY A 83 12.37 10.34 2.40
N LEU A 84 11.31 11.14 2.48
CA LEU A 84 11.34 12.55 2.88
C LEU A 84 11.68 12.72 4.37
N LEU A 85 11.00 11.99 5.27
CA LEU A 85 11.28 12.01 6.71
C LEU A 85 12.72 11.62 7.05
N ARG A 86 13.32 10.73 6.25
CA ARG A 86 14.72 10.34 6.42
C ARG A 86 15.70 11.45 6.05
N LYS A 87 15.34 12.31 5.09
CA LYS A 87 16.17 13.44 4.66
C LYS A 87 16.21 14.54 5.71
N GLU A 88 15.09 14.80 6.39
CA GLU A 88 15.04 15.75 7.51
C GLU A 88 15.86 15.27 8.71
N LYS A 89 15.76 13.99 9.07
CA LYS A 89 16.51 13.46 10.23
C LYS A 89 18.02 13.56 10.09
N THR A 90 18.53 13.46 8.86
CA THR A 90 19.95 13.65 8.54
C THR A 90 20.34 15.13 8.42
N ALA A 91 19.39 16.01 8.11
CA ALA A 91 19.62 17.45 8.02
C ALA A 91 19.60 18.15 9.39
N GLU A 92 18.87 17.62 10.38
CA GLU A 92 18.88 18.13 11.76
C GLU A 92 20.10 17.64 12.58
N GLU A 93 20.81 16.61 12.11
CA GLU A 93 22.04 16.09 12.73
C GLU A 93 23.33 16.73 12.17
N GLN A 94 23.24 17.76 11.31
CA GLN A 94 24.38 18.51 10.75
C GLN A 94 24.53 19.92 11.31
#